data_AF-A0A8H7KSX4-F1
#
_entry.id   AF-A0A8H7KSX4-F1
#
_cell.length_a   1.000
_cell.length_b   1.000
_cell.length_c   1.000
_cell.angle_alpha   90.00
_cell.angle_beta   90.00
_cell.angle_gamma   90.00
#
_symmetry.space_group_name_H-M   'P 1'
#
loop_
_entity.id
_entity.type
_entity.pdbx_description
1 polymer ?
#
loop_
_entity_poly.entity_id
_entity_poly.type
_entity_poly.pdbx_seq_one_letter_code
_entity_poly.pdbx_strand_id
1 'polypeptide(L)'
;MDHELQRFYDLKGATELLESLAEERMNGRQGNRQVAAYAKTPGPDMYTTETPEPKGIRLAVKDLNDGQLEEAVLRVQGIICRSHLPPKRKLLRGEPDTVRYMQQAFTLTGCDSAQFNTAIEGAFSIAEFLALQQSDMEVWKPKQLGSDLTIDISNRLFVRQNRDNEHKPVAMDRSVDPHGTLQKVANGEYVHTEDCVVRYFIRSENEDGTISYNKAESSIFNMGDIVEAQCSFIAIPTRKGPYHMKIILRALTMLNSEFSKAARLAQWKYIVASPRVADSNTQKVVHRRNVGYDGDAENEDEIEIVNKKVKSMQVDAA
;
A
#
# COMPACT_ATOMS: atom_id res chain seq x y z
N MET A 1 7.77 12.36 7.18
CA MET A 1 7.75 12.50 5.71
C MET A 1 9.18 12.79 5.26
N ASP A 2 9.56 12.55 4.00
CA ASP A 2 10.88 13.01 3.52
C ASP A 2 10.97 14.54 3.65
N HIS A 3 12.08 15.07 4.18
CA HIS A 3 12.24 16.49 4.50
C HIS A 3 12.05 17.38 3.26
N GLU A 4 12.43 16.90 2.07
CA GLU A 4 12.26 17.66 0.82
C GLU A 4 10.82 17.68 0.33
N LEU A 5 10.08 16.58 0.49
CA LEU A 5 8.67 16.51 0.09
C LEU A 5 7.80 17.37 1.02
N GLN A 6 8.13 17.37 2.32
CA GLN A 6 7.41 18.13 3.35
C GLN A 6 7.40 19.64 3.07
N ARG A 7 8.42 20.17 2.38
CA ARG A 7 8.49 21.59 2.00
C ARG A 7 7.38 22.01 1.03
N PHE A 8 6.97 21.12 0.13
CA PHE A 8 6.01 21.42 -0.94
C PHE A 8 4.62 20.84 -0.69
N TYR A 9 4.48 20.05 0.38
CA TYR A 9 3.25 19.37 0.72
C TYR A 9 2.36 20.28 1.57
N ASP A 10 1.13 20.52 1.11
CA ASP A 10 0.12 21.26 1.90
C ASP A 10 -0.41 20.35 3.01
N LEU A 11 0.33 20.35 4.11
CA LEU A 11 0.03 19.54 5.29
C LEU A 11 -1.31 19.92 5.92
N LYS A 12 -1.59 21.24 5.97
CA LYS A 12 -2.79 21.74 6.63
C LYS A 12 -4.04 21.31 5.87
N GLY A 13 -4.09 21.54 4.56
CA GLY A 13 -5.21 21.11 3.72
C GLY A 13 -5.38 19.59 3.71
N ALA A 14 -4.28 18.84 3.71
CA ALA A 14 -4.33 17.38 3.78
C ALA A 14 -4.88 16.87 5.12
N THR A 15 -4.48 17.46 6.25
CA THR A 15 -5.00 17.11 7.58
C THR A 15 -6.49 17.47 7.70
N GLU A 16 -6.92 18.63 7.23
CA GLU A 16 -8.34 19.04 7.22
C GLU A 16 -9.20 18.07 6.40
N LEU A 17 -8.73 17.67 5.21
CA LEU A 17 -9.42 16.68 4.39
C LEU A 17 -9.43 15.29 5.06
N LEU A 18 -8.31 14.88 5.67
CA LEU A 18 -8.23 13.61 6.40
C LEU A 18 -9.27 13.56 7.52
N GLU A 19 -9.39 14.63 8.32
CA GLU A 19 -10.36 14.72 9.41
C GLU A 19 -11.79 14.58 8.87
N SER A 20 -12.14 15.32 7.82
CA SER A 20 -13.46 15.23 7.18
C SER A 20 -13.78 13.83 6.67
N LEU A 21 -12.81 13.17 6.02
CA LEU A 21 -12.97 11.80 5.53
C LEU A 21 -13.12 10.79 6.68
N ALA A 22 -12.38 10.97 7.77
CA ALA A 22 -12.49 10.11 8.94
C ALA A 22 -13.85 10.29 9.65
N GLU A 23 -14.34 11.52 9.76
CA GLU A 23 -15.69 11.82 10.29
C GLU A 23 -16.80 11.23 9.42
N GLU A 24 -16.71 11.37 8.08
CA GLU A 24 -17.63 10.73 7.13
C GLU A 24 -17.72 9.22 7.38
N ARG A 25 -16.57 8.58 7.64
CA ARG A 25 -16.46 7.14 7.88
C ARG A 25 -16.98 6.72 9.25
N MET A 26 -16.73 7.50 10.28
CA MET A 26 -17.25 7.28 11.63
C MET A 26 -18.77 7.40 11.68
N ASN A 27 -19.34 8.39 10.99
CA ASN A 27 -20.79 8.64 10.95
C ASN A 27 -21.53 7.75 9.95
N GLY A 28 -20.81 7.05 9.07
CA GLY A 28 -21.36 6.13 8.09
C GLY A 28 -21.85 4.81 8.69
N ARG A 29 -22.50 3.98 7.84
CA ARG A 29 -23.05 2.67 8.21
C ARG A 29 -22.04 1.69 8.82
N GLN A 30 -20.74 1.92 8.59
CA GLN A 30 -19.65 1.06 9.06
C GLN A 30 -18.74 1.77 10.08
N GLY A 31 -19.27 2.75 10.82
CA GLY A 31 -18.55 3.46 11.88
C GLY A 31 -17.99 2.53 12.95
N ASN A 32 -18.71 1.46 13.30
CA ASN A 32 -18.25 0.42 14.23
C ASN A 32 -17.09 -0.44 13.72
N ARG A 33 -16.76 -0.36 12.42
CA ARG A 33 -15.57 -1.01 11.83
C ARG A 33 -14.37 -0.06 11.78
N GLN A 34 -14.46 1.17 12.29
CA GLN A 34 -13.31 2.06 12.42
C GLN A 34 -12.50 1.70 13.66
N VAL A 35 -11.17 1.74 13.57
CA VAL A 35 -10.29 1.51 14.73
C VAL A 35 -10.57 2.55 15.83
N ALA A 36 -10.87 3.79 15.47
CA ALA A 36 -11.24 4.86 16.39
C ALA A 36 -12.48 4.54 17.25
N ALA A 37 -13.40 3.68 16.78
CA ALA A 37 -14.57 3.28 17.56
C ALA A 37 -14.20 2.50 18.85
N TYR A 38 -12.98 1.98 18.94
CA TYR A 38 -12.51 1.13 20.04
C TYR A 38 -11.67 1.87 21.08
N ALA A 39 -11.49 3.19 20.95
CA ALA A 39 -10.64 3.99 21.84
C ALA A 39 -11.04 3.90 23.33
N LYS A 40 -12.35 3.77 23.63
CA LYS A 40 -12.82 3.73 25.02
C LYS A 40 -12.83 2.33 25.61
N THR A 41 -13.34 1.35 24.86
CA THR A 41 -13.29 -0.07 25.22
C THR A 41 -13.44 -0.93 23.98
N PRO A 42 -12.75 -2.09 23.92
CA PRO A 42 -13.09 -3.17 23.01
C PRO A 42 -14.60 -3.45 23.11
N GLY A 43 -15.32 -3.43 21.99
CA GLY A 43 -16.77 -3.66 22.00
C GLY A 43 -17.12 -5.06 22.54
N PRO A 44 -18.34 -5.27 23.07
CA PRO A 44 -18.78 -6.57 23.60
C PRO A 44 -18.76 -7.72 22.57
N ASP A 45 -18.64 -7.38 21.27
CA ASP A 45 -18.64 -8.33 20.15
C ASP A 45 -17.22 -8.67 19.64
N MET A 46 -16.18 -8.37 20.41
CA MET A 46 -14.80 -8.74 20.08
C MET A 46 -14.43 -10.08 20.72
N TYR A 47 -13.83 -10.94 19.90
CA TYR A 47 -13.37 -12.27 20.28
C TYR A 47 -11.93 -12.48 19.82
N THR A 48 -11.36 -13.61 20.21
CA THR A 48 -10.04 -14.06 19.75
C THR A 48 -10.11 -15.46 19.18
N THR A 49 -9.30 -15.72 18.16
CA THR A 49 -9.14 -17.05 17.56
C THR A 49 -7.67 -17.38 17.43
N GLU A 50 -7.28 -18.62 17.74
CA GLU A 50 -5.95 -19.10 17.39
C GLU A 50 -5.83 -19.27 15.88
N THR A 51 -4.75 -18.74 15.30
CA THR A 51 -4.44 -18.90 13.88
C THR A 51 -3.17 -19.72 13.73
N PRO A 52 -3.15 -20.71 12.81
CA PRO A 52 -1.97 -21.55 12.62
C PRO A 52 -0.84 -20.83 11.87
N GLU A 53 -1.18 -19.92 10.95
CA GLU A 53 -0.21 -19.16 10.17
C GLU A 53 -0.71 -17.72 9.89
N PRO A 54 0.05 -16.68 10.29
CA PRO A 54 1.07 -16.75 11.34
C PRO A 54 0.52 -17.37 12.62
N LYS A 55 1.30 -18.24 13.28
CA LYS A 55 0.96 -18.76 14.61
C LYS A 55 0.74 -17.58 15.55
N GLY A 56 -0.44 -17.50 16.16
CA GLY A 56 -0.77 -16.39 17.03
C GLY A 56 -2.24 -16.35 17.36
N ILE A 57 -2.65 -15.26 18.02
CA ILE A 57 -4.04 -15.03 18.39
C ILE A 57 -4.53 -13.79 17.68
N ARG A 58 -5.54 -14.00 16.84
CA ARG A 58 -6.11 -12.99 15.97
C ARG A 58 -7.39 -12.47 16.57
N LEU A 59 -7.60 -11.17 16.42
CA LEU A 59 -8.85 -10.51 16.75
C LEU A 59 -9.95 -10.97 15.77
N ALA A 60 -11.10 -11.32 16.33
CA ALA A 60 -12.25 -11.81 15.58
C ALA A 60 -13.54 -11.10 16.00
N VAL A 61 -14.52 -11.13 15.11
CA VAL A 61 -15.89 -10.68 15.34
C VAL A 61 -16.84 -11.80 14.94
N LYS A 62 -18.05 -11.77 15.47
CA LYS A 62 -19.08 -12.75 15.11
C LYS A 62 -19.79 -12.33 13.82
N ASP A 63 -19.82 -13.20 12.83
CA ASP A 63 -20.64 -13.01 11.63
C ASP A 63 -22.12 -13.00 12.03
N LEU A 64 -22.88 -12.03 11.51
CA LEU A 64 -24.28 -11.81 11.86
C LEU A 64 -25.22 -12.86 11.27
N ASN A 65 -24.82 -13.54 10.19
CA ASN A 65 -25.64 -14.47 9.44
C ASN A 65 -25.56 -15.89 9.99
N ASP A 66 -24.36 -16.38 10.28
CA ASP A 66 -24.14 -17.77 10.72
C ASP A 66 -23.61 -17.90 12.16
N GLY A 67 -23.23 -16.77 12.78
CA GLY A 67 -22.71 -16.74 14.14
C GLY A 67 -21.29 -17.29 14.28
N GLN A 68 -20.59 -17.58 13.19
CA GLN A 68 -19.19 -18.01 13.23
C GLN A 68 -18.27 -16.83 13.53
N LEU A 69 -17.09 -17.14 14.07
CA LEU A 69 -16.06 -16.12 14.28
C LEU A 69 -15.31 -15.89 12.96
N GLU A 70 -15.36 -14.66 12.47
CA GLU A 70 -14.59 -14.19 11.33
C GLU A 70 -13.49 -13.22 11.79
N GLU A 71 -12.47 -13.03 10.94
CA GLU A 71 -11.40 -12.07 11.20
C GLU A 71 -11.96 -10.64 11.34
N ALA A 72 -11.58 -9.95 12.42
CA ALA A 72 -11.95 -8.56 12.63
C ALA A 72 -11.13 -7.64 11.71
N VAL A 73 -11.70 -7.29 10.56
CA VAL A 73 -11.11 -6.32 9.62
C VAL A 73 -11.64 -4.91 9.91
N LEU A 74 -10.80 -4.11 10.56
CA LEU A 74 -11.08 -2.73 10.95
C LEU A 74 -10.46 -1.74 9.96
N ARG A 75 -10.86 -0.48 10.06
CA ARG A 75 -10.50 0.60 9.13
C ARG A 75 -9.83 1.76 9.84
N VAL A 76 -8.81 2.32 9.19
CA VAL A 76 -8.14 3.54 9.65
C VAL A 76 -7.75 4.38 8.44
N GLN A 77 -8.10 5.66 8.47
CA GLN A 77 -7.68 6.64 7.47
C GLN A 77 -6.37 7.29 7.91
N GLY A 78 -5.52 7.66 6.97
CA GLY A 78 -4.28 8.39 7.28
C GLY A 78 -3.51 8.79 6.04
N ILE A 79 -2.42 9.54 6.25
CA ILE A 79 -1.49 9.95 5.19
C ILE A 79 -0.31 8.97 5.16
N ILE A 80 0.03 8.46 3.97
CA ILE A 80 1.21 7.60 3.82
C ILE A 80 2.48 8.41 4.05
N CYS A 81 3.25 8.09 5.09
CA CYS A 81 4.55 8.74 5.34
C CYS A 81 5.75 7.86 4.95
N ARG A 82 5.55 6.54 4.86
CA ARG A 82 6.53 5.57 4.32
C ARG A 82 5.78 4.44 3.62
N SER A 83 6.32 3.95 2.50
CA SER A 83 5.74 2.80 1.79
C SER A 83 6.78 1.80 1.29
N HIS A 84 6.46 0.53 1.51
CA HIS A 84 7.11 -0.65 0.97
C HIS A 84 6.09 -1.54 0.29
N LEU A 85 5.50 -1.01 -0.79
CA LEU A 85 4.55 -1.71 -1.63
C LEU A 85 5.24 -2.28 -2.88
N PRO A 86 4.79 -3.43 -3.41
CA PRO A 86 5.24 -3.94 -4.68
C PRO A 86 4.71 -3.09 -5.86
N PRO A 87 5.21 -3.28 -7.09
CA PRO A 87 6.43 -4.00 -7.46
C PRO A 87 7.68 -3.11 -7.31
N LYS A 88 8.57 -3.42 -6.35
CA LYS A 88 9.87 -2.73 -6.28
C LYS A 88 10.90 -3.45 -7.15
N ARG A 89 11.11 -2.95 -8.37
CA ARG A 89 12.09 -3.45 -9.37
C ARG A 89 13.52 -3.65 -8.82
N LYS A 90 13.88 -2.99 -7.71
CA LYS A 90 15.22 -3.04 -7.10
C LYS A 90 15.44 -4.21 -6.12
N LEU A 91 14.41 -4.91 -5.67
CA LEU A 91 14.53 -5.98 -4.65
C LEU A 91 15.07 -7.32 -5.18
N LEU A 92 15.39 -7.40 -6.47
CA LEU A 92 15.52 -8.67 -7.19
C LEU A 92 16.97 -9.10 -7.46
N ARG A 93 17.95 -8.41 -6.89
CA ARG A 93 19.36 -8.85 -6.96
C ARG A 93 19.81 -9.27 -5.57
N GLY A 94 19.88 -10.58 -5.33
CA GLY A 94 21.00 -11.10 -4.53
C GLY A 94 20.78 -12.33 -3.68
N GLU A 95 19.73 -12.43 -2.86
CA GLU A 95 19.77 -13.41 -1.76
C GLU A 95 18.44 -14.17 -1.55
N PRO A 96 18.43 -15.51 -1.69
CA PRO A 96 17.27 -16.37 -1.39
C PRO A 96 16.68 -16.13 0.01
N ASP A 97 17.53 -15.75 0.96
CA ASP A 97 17.14 -15.49 2.35
C ASP A 97 16.31 -14.21 2.53
N THR A 98 16.21 -13.35 1.51
CA THR A 98 15.40 -12.11 1.56
C THR A 98 13.91 -12.38 1.35
N VAL A 99 13.55 -13.48 0.67
CA VAL A 99 12.15 -13.81 0.31
C VAL A 99 11.29 -13.99 1.54
N ARG A 100 11.84 -14.61 2.60
CA ARG A 100 11.15 -14.82 3.88
C ARG A 100 10.79 -13.53 4.62
N TYR A 101 11.45 -12.43 4.28
CA TYR A 101 11.22 -11.11 4.88
C TYR A 101 10.48 -10.16 3.94
N MET A 102 10.12 -10.61 2.73
CA MET A 102 9.34 -9.80 1.81
C MET A 102 7.94 -9.56 2.37
N GLN A 103 7.57 -8.29 2.44
CA GLN A 103 6.29 -7.85 2.96
C GLN A 103 5.81 -6.60 2.21
N GLN A 104 4.49 -6.43 2.20
CA GLN A 104 3.81 -5.23 1.76
C GLN A 104 3.55 -4.41 3.00
N ALA A 105 4.22 -3.27 3.15
CA ALA A 105 4.15 -2.47 4.36
C ALA A 105 3.99 -0.99 4.07
N PHE A 106 3.32 -0.26 4.95
CA PHE A 106 3.33 1.19 4.94
C PHE A 106 3.15 1.73 6.37
N THR A 107 3.47 2.99 6.53
CA THR A 107 3.31 3.72 7.78
C THR A 107 2.34 4.88 7.53
N LEU A 108 1.29 4.96 8.34
CA LEU A 108 0.34 6.07 8.35
C LEU A 108 0.70 7.08 9.42
N THR A 109 0.46 8.35 9.12
CA THR A 109 0.42 9.46 10.08
C THR A 109 -0.90 10.21 9.95
N GLY A 110 -1.35 10.82 11.05
CA GLY A 110 -2.52 11.69 11.08
C GLY A 110 -2.19 13.18 10.97
N CYS A 111 -0.92 13.57 11.15
CA CYS A 111 -0.47 14.96 11.15
C CYS A 111 -1.40 15.87 11.97
N ASP A 112 -1.56 15.55 13.25
CA ASP A 112 -2.44 16.19 14.24
C ASP A 112 -3.96 16.01 14.06
N SER A 113 -4.41 15.16 13.13
CA SER A 113 -5.81 14.74 13.04
C SER A 113 -6.31 14.14 14.35
N ALA A 114 -7.45 14.64 14.86
CA ALA A 114 -8.05 14.17 16.10
C ALA A 114 -8.61 12.76 15.92
N GLN A 115 -9.31 12.49 14.82
CA GLN A 115 -9.77 11.13 14.51
C GLN A 115 -8.61 10.12 14.40
N PHE A 116 -7.47 10.51 13.82
CA PHE A 116 -6.31 9.61 13.76
C PHE A 116 -5.72 9.33 15.14
N ASN A 117 -5.66 10.33 16.02
CA ASN A 117 -5.22 10.15 17.40
C ASN A 117 -6.19 9.22 18.16
N THR A 118 -7.50 9.37 17.96
CA THR A 118 -8.50 8.43 18.50
C THR A 118 -8.32 7.02 17.92
N ALA A 119 -7.89 6.87 16.66
CA ALA A 119 -7.55 5.56 16.10
C ALA A 119 -6.29 4.94 16.74
N ILE A 120 -5.29 5.75 17.13
CA ILE A 120 -4.14 5.27 17.90
C ILE A 120 -4.59 4.76 19.28
N GLU A 121 -5.46 5.51 19.97
CA GLU A 121 -6.06 5.07 21.23
C GLU A 121 -6.86 3.77 21.06
N GLY A 122 -7.63 3.64 19.97
CA GLY A 122 -8.34 2.41 19.62
C GLY A 122 -7.41 1.22 19.38
N ALA A 123 -6.29 1.43 18.67
CA ALA A 123 -5.29 0.39 18.49
C ALA A 123 -4.64 -0.03 19.82
N PHE A 124 -4.43 0.91 20.75
CA PHE A 124 -3.95 0.63 22.10
C PHE A 124 -4.97 -0.20 22.90
N SER A 125 -6.26 0.18 22.89
CA SER A 125 -7.30 -0.58 23.59
C SER A 125 -7.46 -2.01 23.03
N ILE A 126 -7.28 -2.20 21.72
CA ILE A 126 -7.23 -3.55 21.11
C ILE A 126 -6.01 -4.33 21.59
N ALA A 127 -4.85 -3.68 21.74
CA ALA A 127 -3.65 -4.32 22.27
C ALA A 127 -3.85 -4.80 23.71
N GLU A 128 -4.45 -3.96 24.57
CA GLU A 128 -4.81 -4.32 25.94
C GLU A 128 -5.79 -5.50 25.98
N PHE A 129 -6.78 -5.52 25.09
CA PHE A 129 -7.68 -6.67 24.96
C PHE A 129 -6.94 -7.97 24.62
N LEU A 130 -6.03 -7.93 23.64
CA LEU A 130 -5.22 -9.10 23.29
C LEU A 130 -4.30 -9.53 24.44
N ALA A 131 -3.76 -8.60 25.21
CA ALA A 131 -2.92 -8.87 26.38
C ALA A 131 -3.71 -9.53 27.52
N LEU A 132 -5.01 -9.23 27.66
CA LEU A 132 -5.88 -9.95 28.61
C LEU A 132 -6.11 -11.41 28.19
N GLN A 133 -6.11 -11.70 26.89
CA GLN A 133 -6.28 -13.05 26.37
C GLN A 133 -4.97 -13.85 26.35
N GLN A 134 -3.82 -13.19 26.36
CA GLN A 134 -2.49 -13.80 26.39
C GLN A 134 -1.60 -13.15 27.43
N SER A 135 -1.28 -13.91 28.49
CA SER A 135 -0.26 -13.54 29.45
C SER A 135 1.08 -13.31 28.75
N ASP A 136 1.87 -12.35 29.23
CA ASP A 136 3.19 -12.03 28.69
C ASP A 136 3.15 -11.45 27.27
N MET A 137 2.33 -10.40 27.07
CA MET A 137 2.31 -9.58 25.86
C MET A 137 3.04 -8.26 26.11
N GLU A 138 3.87 -7.83 25.15
CA GLU A 138 4.53 -6.54 25.19
C GLU A 138 3.51 -5.42 25.01
N VAL A 139 3.61 -4.38 25.83
CA VAL A 139 2.77 -3.18 25.70
C VAL A 139 2.97 -2.58 24.31
N TRP A 140 1.91 -2.56 23.51
CA TRP A 140 1.96 -1.95 22.19
C TRP A 140 2.15 -0.44 22.31
N LYS A 141 2.98 0.12 21.43
CA LYS A 141 3.24 1.56 21.35
C LYS A 141 3.22 2.00 19.89
N PRO A 142 2.57 3.13 19.56
CA PRO A 142 2.71 3.72 18.23
C PRO A 142 4.16 4.10 17.99
N LYS A 143 4.60 4.07 16.73
CA LYS A 143 5.94 4.56 16.38
C LYS A 143 5.89 6.08 16.25
N GLN A 144 7.01 6.73 16.53
CA GLN A 144 7.14 8.17 16.36
C GLN A 144 8.00 8.48 15.13
N LEU A 145 7.54 9.43 14.31
CA LEU A 145 8.29 9.96 13.17
C LEU A 145 8.37 11.48 13.28
N GLY A 146 9.47 11.99 13.84
CA GLY A 146 9.58 13.41 14.19
C GLY A 146 8.69 13.71 15.39
N SER A 147 7.75 14.64 15.25
CA SER A 147 6.72 14.95 16.25
C SER A 147 5.55 13.96 16.22
N ASP A 148 5.27 13.34 15.07
CA ASP A 148 4.00 12.69 14.82
C ASP A 148 3.99 11.22 15.25
N LEU A 149 2.86 10.79 15.82
CA LEU A 149 2.59 9.38 16.06
C LEU A 149 2.15 8.69 14.77
N THR A 150 2.55 7.43 14.63
CA THR A 150 2.36 6.66 13.40
C THR A 150 1.92 5.24 13.66
N ILE A 151 1.18 4.68 12.70
CA ILE A 151 0.72 3.30 12.69
C ILE A 151 1.44 2.55 11.57
N ASP A 152 2.22 1.54 11.93
CA ASP A 152 2.86 0.63 10.98
C ASP A 152 1.93 -0.54 10.65
N ILE A 153 1.61 -0.71 9.38
CA ILE A 153 0.72 -1.75 8.88
C ILE A 153 1.47 -2.58 7.84
N SER A 154 1.46 -3.90 7.97
CA SER A 154 2.19 -4.77 7.03
C SER A 154 1.61 -6.16 6.91
N ASN A 155 1.76 -6.77 5.73
CA ASN A 155 1.46 -8.17 5.50
C ASN A 155 2.60 -8.84 4.72
N ARG A 156 2.87 -10.11 4.98
CA ARG A 156 3.92 -10.86 4.28
C ARG A 156 3.50 -11.11 2.84
N LEU A 157 4.46 -11.15 1.92
CA LEU A 157 4.21 -11.56 0.54
C LEU A 157 4.20 -13.08 0.39
N PHE A 158 4.97 -13.78 1.22
CA PHE A 158 5.12 -15.23 1.14
C PHE A 158 5.21 -15.87 2.52
N VAL A 159 4.86 -17.15 2.56
CA VAL A 159 5.07 -18.07 3.69
C VAL A 159 5.96 -19.20 3.22
N ARG A 160 6.82 -19.71 4.10
CA ARG A 160 7.66 -20.87 3.79
C ARG A 160 6.80 -22.13 3.73
N GLN A 161 6.97 -22.91 2.67
CA GLN A 161 6.36 -24.23 2.57
C GLN A 161 7.20 -25.23 3.39
N ASN A 162 6.60 -25.77 4.44
CA ASN A 162 7.22 -26.80 5.28
C ASN A 162 6.52 -28.15 5.03
N ARG A 163 7.25 -29.26 5.21
CA ARG A 163 6.69 -30.62 5.04
C ARG A 163 5.52 -30.93 5.97
N ASP A 164 5.48 -30.28 7.14
CA ASP A 164 4.47 -30.52 8.18
C ASP A 164 3.23 -29.62 8.04
N ASN A 165 3.25 -28.62 7.15
CA ASN A 165 2.13 -27.70 6.96
C ASN A 165 2.05 -27.28 5.49
N GLU A 166 1.32 -28.04 4.69
CA GLU A 166 1.14 -27.77 3.27
C GLU A 166 0.13 -26.64 3.08
N HIS A 167 0.66 -25.42 2.91
CA HIS A 167 -0.17 -24.26 2.61
C HIS A 167 -0.71 -24.34 1.19
N LYS A 168 -2.01 -24.06 1.03
CA LYS A 168 -2.64 -23.97 -0.30
C LYS A 168 -2.16 -22.69 -1.01
N PRO A 169 -1.43 -22.79 -2.13
CA PRO A 169 -0.98 -21.62 -2.85
C PRO A 169 -2.16 -20.90 -3.51
N VAL A 170 -2.17 -19.58 -3.41
CA VAL A 170 -3.08 -18.67 -4.11
C VAL A 170 -2.29 -17.92 -5.16
N ALA A 171 -2.87 -17.76 -6.35
CA ALA A 171 -2.24 -17.01 -7.43
C ALA A 171 -2.09 -15.54 -7.02
N MET A 172 -0.89 -14.99 -7.20
CA MET A 172 -0.64 -13.58 -6.91
C MET A 172 -1.36 -12.71 -7.95
N ASP A 173 -2.03 -11.67 -7.48
CA ASP A 173 -2.77 -10.76 -8.35
C ASP A 173 -1.82 -9.96 -9.25
N ARG A 174 -2.24 -9.67 -10.48
CA ARG A 174 -1.49 -8.78 -11.38
C ARG A 174 -1.34 -7.37 -10.81
N SER A 175 -2.22 -6.94 -9.90
CA SER A 175 -2.07 -5.67 -9.17
C SER A 175 -0.86 -5.63 -8.23
N VAL A 176 -0.35 -6.79 -7.84
CA VAL A 176 0.78 -6.97 -6.92
C VAL A 176 2.04 -7.36 -7.69
N ASP A 177 1.92 -8.26 -8.66
CA ASP A 177 3.03 -8.73 -9.49
C ASP A 177 2.71 -8.68 -11.00
N PRO A 178 2.65 -7.48 -11.61
CA PRO A 178 2.27 -7.32 -13.02
C PRO A 178 3.15 -8.10 -14.01
N HIS A 179 4.39 -8.41 -13.62
CA HIS A 179 5.40 -9.05 -14.47
C HIS A 179 5.79 -10.47 -14.01
N GLY A 180 5.11 -11.04 -13.01
CA GLY A 180 5.42 -12.37 -12.47
C GLY A 180 6.83 -12.47 -11.85
N THR A 181 7.39 -11.35 -11.43
CA THR A 181 8.77 -11.28 -10.95
C THR A 181 8.89 -11.67 -9.48
N LEU A 182 7.89 -11.33 -8.66
CA LEU A 182 7.83 -11.79 -7.27
C LEU A 182 7.62 -13.30 -7.23
N GLN A 183 6.75 -13.83 -8.09
CA GLN A 183 6.50 -15.27 -8.18
C GLN A 183 7.75 -16.06 -8.57
N LYS A 184 8.58 -15.52 -9.49
CA LYS A 184 9.85 -16.14 -9.87
C LYS A 184 10.86 -16.23 -8.72
N VAL A 185 10.85 -15.26 -7.81
CA VAL A 185 11.79 -15.20 -6.68
C VAL A 185 11.42 -16.18 -5.56
N ALA A 186 10.15 -16.59 -5.46
CA ALA A 186 9.70 -17.51 -4.42
C ALA A 186 10.33 -18.92 -4.50
N ASN A 187 10.91 -19.30 -5.65
CA ASN A 187 11.71 -20.51 -5.87
C ASN A 187 11.08 -21.85 -5.40
N GLY A 188 9.76 -21.91 -5.21
CA GLY A 188 9.03 -23.10 -4.77
C GLY A 188 9.13 -23.42 -3.27
N GLU A 189 10.12 -22.89 -2.54
CA GLU A 189 10.19 -23.01 -1.08
C GLU A 189 9.24 -22.05 -0.35
N TYR A 190 8.78 -21.01 -1.06
CA TYR A 190 7.89 -20.00 -0.55
C TYR A 190 6.62 -19.94 -1.39
N VAL A 191 5.47 -19.81 -0.73
CA VAL A 191 4.16 -19.76 -1.38
C VAL A 191 3.38 -18.53 -0.93
N HIS A 192 2.62 -17.95 -1.86
CA HIS A 192 1.63 -16.92 -1.56
C HIS A 192 0.34 -17.61 -1.14
N THR A 193 -0.24 -17.23 -0.01
CA THR A 193 -1.46 -17.84 0.55
C THR A 193 -2.56 -16.80 0.69
N GLU A 194 -3.78 -17.21 1.00
CA GLU A 194 -4.90 -16.29 1.25
C GLU A 194 -4.57 -15.26 2.35
N ASP A 195 -3.82 -15.66 3.38
CA ASP A 195 -3.40 -14.76 4.46
C ASP A 195 -2.41 -13.69 3.99
N CYS A 196 -1.69 -13.91 2.88
CA CYS A 196 -0.78 -12.95 2.26
C CYS A 196 -1.47 -11.95 1.32
N VAL A 197 -2.74 -12.17 0.98
CA VAL A 197 -3.46 -11.35 0.00
C VAL A 197 -3.72 -9.96 0.57
N VAL A 198 -3.38 -8.94 -0.23
CA VAL A 198 -3.72 -7.54 0.02
C VAL A 198 -4.46 -7.01 -1.20
N ARG A 199 -5.63 -6.39 -0.97
CA ARG A 199 -6.44 -5.81 -2.04
C ARG A 199 -6.21 -4.30 -2.13
N TYR A 200 -6.16 -3.78 -3.35
CA TYR A 200 -5.88 -2.37 -3.62
C TYR A 200 -7.05 -1.76 -4.37
N PHE A 201 -7.49 -0.57 -3.93
CA PHE A 201 -8.64 0.13 -4.50
C PHE A 201 -8.40 1.62 -4.69
N ILE A 202 -9.16 2.23 -5.59
CA ILE A 202 -9.35 3.68 -5.71
C ILE A 202 -10.80 3.99 -5.40
N ARG A 203 -11.04 4.94 -4.50
CA ARG A 203 -12.36 5.53 -4.31
C ARG A 203 -12.64 6.49 -5.47
N SER A 204 -13.77 6.31 -6.13
CA SER A 204 -14.25 7.22 -7.18
C SER A 204 -15.67 7.62 -6.86
N GLU A 205 -16.01 8.88 -7.16
CA GLU A 205 -17.38 9.35 -7.14
C GLU A 205 -17.90 9.32 -8.57
N ASN A 206 -19.00 8.61 -8.76
CA ASN A 206 -19.67 8.50 -10.04
C ASN A 206 -20.50 9.76 -10.33
N GLU A 207 -20.93 9.97 -11.57
CA GLU A 207 -21.72 11.15 -11.97
C GLU A 207 -23.05 11.30 -11.21
N ASP A 208 -23.59 10.19 -10.70
CA ASP A 208 -24.81 10.15 -9.89
C ASP A 208 -24.57 10.43 -8.39
N GLY A 209 -23.33 10.76 -8.01
CA GLY A 209 -22.91 10.97 -6.62
C GLY A 209 -22.70 9.68 -5.83
N THR A 210 -22.79 8.51 -6.47
CA THR A 210 -22.51 7.23 -5.79
C THR A 210 -21.01 6.98 -5.69
N ILE A 211 -20.58 6.42 -4.56
CA ILE A 211 -19.18 6.07 -4.33
C ILE A 211 -18.92 4.65 -4.84
N SER A 212 -17.95 4.52 -5.76
CA SER A 212 -17.45 3.24 -6.25
C SER A 212 -16.01 2.97 -5.79
N TYR A 213 -15.66 1.68 -5.68
CA TYR A 213 -14.32 1.23 -5.31
C TYR A 213 -13.76 0.38 -6.44
N ASN A 214 -12.86 0.96 -7.22
CA ASN A 214 -12.27 0.32 -8.39
C ASN A 214 -10.97 -0.36 -8.02
N LYS A 215 -10.77 -1.60 -8.49
CA LYS A 215 -9.52 -2.33 -8.24
C LYS A 215 -8.33 -1.57 -8.83
N ALA A 216 -7.23 -1.54 -8.08
CA ALA A 216 -6.05 -0.77 -8.42
C ALA A 216 -4.76 -1.61 -8.34
N GLU A 217 -3.69 -1.10 -8.94
CA GLU A 217 -2.34 -1.62 -8.72
C GLU A 217 -1.74 -1.06 -7.43
N SER A 218 -0.87 -1.84 -6.78
CA SER A 218 -0.10 -1.39 -5.62
C SER A 218 0.89 -0.24 -5.94
N SER A 219 1.28 -0.12 -7.22
CA SER A 219 2.26 0.85 -7.73
C SER A 219 1.80 2.31 -7.69
N ILE A 220 0.48 2.56 -7.62
CA ILE A 220 -0.08 3.91 -7.72
C ILE A 220 0.04 4.72 -6.42
N PHE A 221 0.28 4.04 -5.29
CA PHE A 221 0.30 4.64 -3.96
C PHE A 221 1.67 5.26 -3.67
N ASN A 222 1.67 6.53 -3.30
CA ASN A 222 2.85 7.34 -3.04
C ASN A 222 2.84 7.90 -1.62
N MET A 223 4.01 8.32 -1.14
CA MET A 223 4.10 9.11 0.09
C MET A 223 3.31 10.41 -0.09
N GLY A 224 2.54 10.78 0.92
CA GLY A 224 1.63 11.92 0.91
C GLY A 224 0.24 11.61 0.36
N ASP A 225 -0.06 10.40 -0.11
CA ASP A 225 -1.45 10.05 -0.46
C ASP A 225 -2.28 9.86 0.83
N ILE A 226 -3.52 10.34 0.80
CA ILE A 226 -4.53 10.09 1.83
C ILE A 226 -5.24 8.79 1.48
N VAL A 227 -5.22 7.84 2.41
CA VAL A 227 -5.68 6.46 2.20
C VAL A 227 -6.54 5.96 3.33
N GLU A 228 -7.35 4.94 3.04
CA GLU A 228 -8.00 4.09 4.04
C GLU A 228 -7.31 2.72 4.01
N ALA A 229 -6.74 2.33 5.15
CA ALA A 229 -6.24 0.99 5.39
C ALA A 229 -7.33 0.14 6.02
N GLN A 230 -7.57 -1.05 5.46
CA GLN A 230 -8.28 -2.12 6.14
C GLN A 230 -7.24 -3.07 6.75
N CYS A 231 -7.31 -3.24 8.06
CA CYS A 231 -6.33 -4.00 8.81
C CYS A 231 -6.97 -4.91 9.86
N SER A 232 -6.25 -5.97 10.20
CA SER A 232 -6.59 -6.84 11.33
C SER A 232 -5.47 -6.83 12.36
N PHE A 233 -5.77 -7.33 13.55
CA PHE A 233 -4.88 -7.29 14.71
C PHE A 233 -4.57 -8.72 15.14
N ILE A 234 -3.29 -9.00 15.38
CA ILE A 234 -2.83 -10.31 15.81
C ILE A 234 -1.72 -10.18 16.85
N ALA A 235 -1.79 -10.96 17.92
CA ALA A 235 -0.70 -11.19 18.85
C ALA A 235 0.13 -12.39 18.37
N ILE A 236 1.41 -12.17 18.07
CA ILE A 236 2.33 -13.21 17.55
C ILE A 236 3.39 -13.49 18.62
N PRO A 237 3.68 -14.77 18.94
CA PRO A 237 4.75 -15.11 19.87
C PRO A 237 6.11 -14.76 19.27
N THR A 238 6.99 -14.16 20.07
CA THR A 238 8.38 -13.95 19.68
C THR A 238 9.24 -15.16 20.09
N ARG A 239 10.35 -15.42 19.39
CA ARG A 239 11.14 -16.67 19.55
C ARG A 239 11.64 -16.92 20.98
N LYS A 240 11.80 -15.88 21.80
CA LYS A 240 12.35 -15.93 23.17
C LYS A 240 11.75 -14.87 24.10
N GLY A 241 10.58 -14.32 23.78
CA GLY A 241 10.05 -13.16 24.49
C GLY A 241 8.54 -13.10 24.47
N PRO A 242 7.98 -11.99 24.96
CA PRO A 242 6.55 -11.80 25.02
C PRO A 242 5.91 -11.84 23.64
N TYR A 243 4.59 -12.02 23.62
CA TYR A 243 3.79 -11.79 22.41
C TYR A 243 3.90 -10.33 21.97
N HIS A 244 3.95 -10.09 20.67
CA HIS A 244 3.94 -8.74 20.11
C HIS A 244 2.72 -8.55 19.22
N MET A 245 2.02 -7.42 19.36
CA MET A 245 0.91 -7.07 18.48
C MET A 245 1.43 -6.68 17.10
N LYS A 246 0.89 -7.28 16.05
CA LYS A 246 1.09 -6.85 14.68
C LYS A 246 -0.25 -6.41 14.08
N ILE A 247 -0.20 -5.32 13.32
CA ILE A 247 -1.32 -4.83 12.51
C ILE A 247 -1.13 -5.33 11.09
N ILE A 248 -2.01 -6.23 10.64
CA ILE A 248 -1.93 -6.93 9.36
C ILE A 248 -2.70 -6.17 8.31
N LEU A 249 -2.06 -5.93 7.16
CA LEU A 249 -2.71 -5.30 6.01
C LEU A 249 -3.65 -6.27 5.29
N ARG A 250 -4.92 -5.87 5.08
CA ARG A 250 -5.90 -6.62 4.28
C ARG A 250 -6.31 -5.89 3.01
N ALA A 251 -6.51 -4.58 3.10
CA ALA A 251 -6.73 -3.76 1.91
C ALA A 251 -6.21 -2.33 2.08
N LEU A 252 -5.93 -1.67 0.96
CA LEU A 252 -5.54 -0.27 0.91
C LEU A 252 -6.36 0.45 -0.17
N THR A 253 -7.02 1.53 0.22
CA THR A 253 -7.87 2.32 -0.67
C THR A 253 -7.34 3.74 -0.78
N MET A 254 -7.13 4.22 -2.00
CA MET A 254 -6.81 5.62 -2.27
C MET A 254 -8.06 6.48 -2.06
N LEU A 255 -7.98 7.46 -1.16
CA LEU A 255 -9.05 8.44 -0.93
C LEU A 255 -8.76 9.76 -1.66
N ASN A 256 -7.53 10.26 -1.56
CA ASN A 256 -7.08 11.46 -2.28
C ASN A 256 -5.57 11.38 -2.56
N SER A 257 -5.17 11.80 -3.76
CA SER A 257 -3.76 11.87 -4.20
C SER A 257 -3.35 13.26 -4.69
N GLU A 258 -4.23 14.25 -4.57
CA GLU A 258 -4.03 15.58 -5.14
C GLU A 258 -2.91 16.32 -4.42
N PHE A 259 -2.87 16.25 -3.09
CA PHE A 259 -1.81 16.84 -2.28
C PHE A 259 -0.42 16.28 -2.65
N SER A 260 -0.30 14.95 -2.77
CA SER A 260 0.96 14.32 -3.15
C SER A 260 1.39 14.65 -4.58
N LYS A 261 0.42 14.75 -5.51
CA LYS A 261 0.67 15.12 -6.92
C LYS A 261 1.11 16.57 -7.02
N ALA A 262 0.43 17.49 -6.34
CA ALA A 262 0.76 18.91 -6.30
C ALA A 262 2.17 19.13 -5.70
N ALA A 263 2.48 18.46 -4.59
CA ALA A 263 3.79 18.54 -3.95
C ALA A 263 4.92 18.05 -4.88
N ARG A 264 4.73 16.90 -5.53
CA ARG A 264 5.72 16.37 -6.50
C ARG A 264 5.88 17.28 -7.73
N LEU A 265 4.79 17.85 -8.23
CA LEU A 265 4.86 18.80 -9.35
C LEU A 265 5.61 20.08 -8.94
N ALA A 266 5.36 20.61 -7.75
CA ALA A 266 6.06 21.77 -7.21
C ALA A 266 7.55 21.48 -6.98
N GLN A 267 7.89 20.32 -6.42
CA GLN A 267 9.28 19.87 -6.25
C GLN A 267 9.99 19.76 -7.61
N TRP A 268 9.35 19.14 -8.60
CA TRP A 268 9.91 19.04 -9.95
C TRP A 268 10.15 20.42 -10.57
N LYS A 269 9.18 21.35 -10.47
CA LYS A 269 9.34 22.73 -10.92
C LYS A 269 10.51 23.43 -10.22
N TYR A 270 10.67 23.23 -8.91
CA TYR A 270 11.77 23.79 -8.13
C TYR A 270 13.14 23.25 -8.58
N ILE A 271 13.25 21.93 -8.80
CA ILE A 271 14.48 21.29 -9.28
C ILE A 271 14.85 21.82 -10.67
N VAL A 272 13.90 21.90 -11.60
CA VAL A 272 14.13 22.39 -12.96
C VAL A 272 14.48 23.88 -12.99
N ALA A 273 13.88 24.68 -12.10
CA ALA A 273 14.15 26.12 -12.01
C ALA A 273 15.45 26.46 -11.25
N SER A 274 16.05 25.50 -10.53
CA SER A 274 17.28 25.72 -9.74
C SER A 274 18.52 25.38 -10.59
N PRO A 275 19.37 26.35 -10.98
CA PRO A 275 20.49 26.13 -11.91
C PRO A 275 21.70 25.36 -11.33
N ARG A 276 21.54 24.65 -10.21
CA ARG A 276 22.65 24.02 -9.47
C ARG A 276 22.36 22.57 -9.19
N VAL A 277 22.59 21.71 -10.19
CA VAL A 277 23.49 20.54 -10.20
C VAL A 277 23.49 20.05 -11.65
N ALA A 278 24.25 20.73 -12.51
CA ALA A 278 24.66 20.17 -13.79
C ALA A 278 25.82 19.21 -13.52
N ASP A 279 25.55 18.07 -12.88
CA ASP A 279 26.52 16.99 -12.79
C ASP A 279 26.48 16.14 -14.07
N SER A 280 27.65 16.09 -14.66
CA SER A 280 28.05 15.44 -15.89
C SER A 280 27.93 13.91 -15.81
N ASN A 281 26.78 13.32 -16.13
CA ASN A 281 26.76 11.96 -16.73
C ASN A 281 25.41 11.45 -17.30
N THR A 282 24.50 12.31 -17.74
CA THR A 282 23.27 11.82 -18.38
C THR A 282 23.57 11.41 -19.82
N GLN A 283 23.76 10.10 -20.06
CA GLN A 283 23.58 9.53 -21.39
C GLN A 283 22.19 9.95 -21.89
N LYS A 284 22.15 10.79 -22.92
CA LYS A 284 20.92 11.18 -23.61
C LYS A 284 20.30 9.95 -24.26
N VAL A 285 19.37 9.30 -23.56
CA VAL A 285 18.43 8.38 -24.21
C VAL A 285 17.51 9.25 -25.07
N VAL A 286 17.75 9.25 -26.38
CA VAL A 286 16.91 9.94 -27.35
C VAL A 286 15.60 9.17 -27.45
N HIS A 287 14.60 9.58 -26.66
CA HIS A 287 13.22 9.20 -26.91
C HIS A 287 12.76 9.90 -28.19
N ARG A 288 12.51 9.14 -29.25
CA ARG A 288 11.78 9.64 -30.42
C ARG A 288 10.35 9.96 -29.97
N ARG A 289 9.92 11.22 -30.10
CA ARG A 289 8.52 11.60 -29.95
C ARG A 289 7.81 11.28 -31.26
N ASN A 290 6.76 10.48 -31.20
CA ASN A 290 5.78 10.46 -32.27
C ASN A 290 4.72 11.48 -31.89
N VAL A 291 4.61 12.57 -32.65
CA VAL A 291 3.58 13.60 -32.44
C VAL A 291 2.50 13.34 -33.47
N GLY A 292 1.26 13.10 -33.00
CA GLY A 292 0.13 12.67 -33.83
C GLY A 292 -0.50 13.77 -34.69
N TYR A 293 0.30 14.57 -35.39
CA TYR A 293 -0.17 15.52 -36.40
C TYR A 293 0.48 15.32 -37.78
N ASP A 294 1.38 14.34 -37.94
CA ASP A 294 1.98 13.99 -39.24
C ASP A 294 1.01 13.20 -40.15
N GLY A 295 -0.30 13.33 -39.92
CA GLY A 295 -1.38 12.59 -40.60
C GLY A 295 -2.43 13.46 -41.28
N ASP A 296 -2.32 14.79 -41.22
CA ASP A 296 -3.14 15.70 -42.04
C ASP A 296 -2.37 16.02 -43.33
N ALA A 297 -2.30 15.02 -44.20
CA ALA A 297 -1.63 15.10 -45.49
C ALA A 297 -2.45 15.93 -46.49
N GLU A 298 -1.85 16.99 -47.02
CA GLU A 298 -1.88 17.27 -48.46
C GLU A 298 -0.51 17.79 -48.88
N ASN A 299 0.38 16.88 -49.27
CA ASN A 299 1.47 17.16 -50.21
C ASN A 299 1.89 15.84 -50.85
N GLU A 300 1.44 15.64 -52.09
CA GLU A 300 1.65 14.43 -52.91
C GLU A 300 3.12 14.21 -53.35
N ASP A 301 4.05 15.09 -52.97
CA ASP A 301 5.41 15.11 -53.50
C ASP A 301 6.44 14.26 -52.73
N GLU A 302 6.11 13.71 -51.54
CA GLU A 302 7.07 12.91 -50.75
C GLU A 302 7.09 11.40 -51.10
N ILE A 303 6.13 10.92 -51.89
CA ILE A 303 6.06 9.50 -52.29
C ILE A 303 7.19 9.10 -53.26
N GLU A 304 7.80 10.06 -53.95
CA GLU A 304 8.84 9.76 -54.95
C GLU A 304 10.24 9.54 -54.32
N ILE A 305 10.51 10.12 -53.15
CA ILE A 305 11.83 10.01 -52.47
C ILE A 305 11.95 8.66 -51.74
N VAL A 306 10.85 8.16 -51.16
CA VAL A 306 10.85 6.86 -50.46
C VAL A 306 10.98 5.69 -51.43
N ASN A 307 10.38 5.78 -52.62
CA ASN A 307 10.45 4.71 -53.63
C ASN A 307 11.83 4.60 -54.32
N LYS A 308 12.63 5.67 -54.38
CA LYS A 308 14.02 5.60 -54.88
C LYS A 308 14.97 4.90 -53.92
N LYS A 309 14.73 4.98 -52.61
CA LYS A 309 15.61 4.41 -51.58
C LYS A 309 15.38 2.92 -51.31
N VAL A 310 14.20 2.41 -51.66
CA VAL A 310 13.87 0.97 -51.55
C VAL A 310 14.42 0.16 -52.74
N LYS A 311 14.58 0.77 -53.93
CA LYS A 311 15.18 0.10 -55.10
C LYS A 311 16.69 -0.08 -55.03
N SER A 312 17.41 0.63 -54.15
CA SER A 312 18.87 0.48 -54.00
C SER A 312 19.30 -0.57 -52.95
N MET A 313 18.38 -1.37 -52.41
CA MET A 313 18.68 -2.43 -51.42
C MET A 313 18.43 -3.86 -51.95
N GLN A 314 18.25 -4.04 -53.26
CA GLN A 314 18.20 -5.38 -53.89
C GLN A 314 19.21 -5.53 -55.03
N VAL A 315 20.47 -5.77 -54.69
CA VAL A 315 21.48 -6.63 -55.38
C VAL A 315 22.70 -6.65 -54.43
N ASP A 316 23.42 -7.72 -54.09
CA ASP A 316 23.68 -8.99 -54.75
C ASP A 316 23.76 -10.14 -53.74
N ALA A 317 23.15 -11.26 -54.09
CA ALA A 317 23.58 -12.59 -53.67
C ALA A 317 24.39 -13.19 -54.82
N ALA A 318 25.65 -13.51 -54.55
CA ALA A 318 26.45 -14.52 -55.25
C ALA A 318 27.56 -14.99 -54.31
#